data_AF-A0A2I0P5L7-F1
#
_entry.id   AF-A0A2I0P5L7-F1
#
_cell.length_a   1.000
_cell.length_b   1.000
_cell.length_c   1.000
_cell.angle_alpha   90.00
_cell.angle_beta   90.00
_cell.angle_gamma   90.00
#
_symmetry.space_group_name_H-M   'P 1'
#
loop_
_entity.id
_entity.type
_entity.pdbx_description
1 polymer ?
#
loop_
_entity_poly.entity_id
_entity_poly.type
_entity_poly.pdbx_seq_one_letter_code
_entity_poly.pdbx_strand_id
1 'polypeptide(L)'
;MQSNGKTMRLGAMTASAILLMLAVCIVPVSADNDVFTDNNQTYAAVSNNAGARFDIFGNDTYYFNFTKPTGGLNAIHITDSPSSLNGAVYTGQSASGTLYISDTSTDTQYHDDVILLFAVPAEASYSNLNLLVNASGYQWAPTGDGSKPVLDGGYYHDLTLSETFVSADFRPGTSAWRPAPLDDYPIYYGQDMGVNEQFKIMLIDLYTGSVNQTGLVDSGTVKVDYCLTGYDEGVAYFDAYAWNNQSAQAQGISWTNRIIGTGSSGWAISI
;
A
#
# COMPACT_ATOMS: atom_id res chain seq x y z
N MET A 1 63.52 27.69 -49.91
CA MET A 1 62.12 27.47 -49.51
C MET A 1 62.01 26.12 -48.83
N GLN A 2 61.83 26.07 -47.52
CA GLN A 2 60.90 25.13 -46.89
C GLN A 2 60.66 25.57 -45.45
N SER A 3 59.42 25.31 -45.04
CA SER A 3 58.65 26.07 -44.07
C SER A 3 58.58 25.37 -42.73
N ASN A 4 58.61 26.19 -41.68
CA ASN A 4 57.89 26.14 -40.41
C ASN A 4 57.22 24.84 -39.93
N GLY A 5 57.32 24.63 -38.61
CA GLY A 5 56.16 24.28 -37.80
C GLY A 5 56.40 23.20 -36.75
N LYS A 6 57.02 23.55 -35.62
CA LYS A 6 56.91 22.76 -34.38
C LYS A 6 56.50 23.66 -33.22
N THR A 7 55.21 23.89 -33.11
CA THR A 7 54.57 24.36 -31.87
C THR A 7 53.16 23.80 -31.82
N MET A 8 52.72 23.43 -30.61
CA MET A 8 51.45 22.78 -30.23
C MET A 8 51.50 21.27 -30.05
N ARG A 9 52.06 20.83 -28.91
CA ARG A 9 51.72 19.54 -28.28
C ARG A 9 51.49 19.62 -26.76
N LEU A 10 51.28 20.82 -26.21
CA LEU A 10 51.10 20.98 -24.75
C LEU A 10 49.67 21.38 -24.33
N GLY A 11 48.84 21.93 -25.23
CA GLY A 11 47.47 22.34 -24.90
C GLY A 11 46.41 21.23 -24.95
N ALA A 12 46.68 20.11 -25.63
CA ALA A 12 45.70 19.04 -25.82
C ALA A 12 45.65 18.03 -24.65
N MET A 13 46.72 17.96 -23.83
CA MET A 13 46.78 17.00 -22.72
C MET A 13 46.12 17.51 -21.43
N THR A 14 46.03 18.82 -21.22
CA THR A 14 45.39 19.40 -20.02
C THR A 14 43.87 19.46 -20.13
N ALA A 15 43.31 19.70 -21.32
CA ALA A 15 41.87 19.67 -21.54
C ALA A 15 41.26 18.26 -21.39
N SER A 16 42.00 17.22 -21.78
CA SER A 16 41.55 15.83 -21.68
C SER A 16 41.51 15.32 -20.24
N ALA A 17 42.42 15.79 -19.38
CA ALA A 17 42.44 15.39 -17.96
C ALA A 17 41.28 16.00 -17.15
N ILE A 18 40.85 17.22 -17.50
CA ILE A 18 39.70 17.89 -16.84
C ILE A 18 38.38 17.26 -17.30
N LEU A 19 38.25 16.90 -18.58
CA LEU A 19 37.05 16.22 -19.10
C LEU A 19 36.92 14.79 -18.55
N LEU A 20 38.04 14.09 -18.31
CA LEU A 20 38.05 12.76 -17.70
C LEU A 20 37.75 12.81 -16.19
N MET A 21 38.12 13.87 -15.47
CA MET A 21 37.74 14.05 -14.06
C MET A 21 36.26 14.46 -13.88
N LEU A 22 35.67 15.19 -14.83
CA LEU A 22 34.23 15.50 -14.82
C LEU A 22 33.34 14.29 -15.13
N ALA A 23 33.89 13.27 -15.82
CA ALA A 23 33.17 12.03 -16.13
C ALA A 23 33.14 11.01 -14.96
N VAL A 24 33.88 11.23 -13.87
CA VAL A 24 33.99 10.28 -12.74
C VAL A 24 33.13 10.68 -11.53
N CYS A 25 32.45 11.83 -11.59
CA CYS A 25 31.55 12.28 -10.52
C CYS A 25 30.05 12.16 -10.86
N ILE A 26 29.68 11.44 -11.91
CA ILE A 26 28.31 10.94 -12.03
C ILE A 26 28.26 9.70 -11.13
N VAL A 27 28.13 9.92 -9.82
CA VAL A 27 27.46 8.91 -9.00
C VAL A 27 26.17 8.61 -9.74
N PRO A 28 25.87 7.36 -10.13
CA PRO A 28 24.51 7.05 -10.50
C PRO A 28 23.68 7.52 -9.31
N VAL A 29 22.79 8.49 -9.54
CA VAL A 29 21.60 8.60 -8.71
C VAL A 29 21.05 7.19 -8.81
N SER A 30 21.18 6.41 -7.72
CA SER A 30 20.45 5.17 -7.59
C SER A 30 19.03 5.58 -7.93
N ALA A 31 18.44 5.02 -8.99
CA ALA A 31 17.00 5.01 -9.05
C ALA A 31 16.60 4.44 -7.69
N ASP A 32 15.98 5.24 -6.83
CA ASP A 32 15.35 4.69 -5.63
C ASP A 32 14.48 3.57 -6.17
N ASN A 33 14.77 2.36 -5.73
CA ASN A 33 14.10 1.18 -6.24
C ASN A 33 12.69 1.27 -5.65
N ASP A 34 11.78 1.90 -6.39
CA ASP A 34 10.45 2.19 -5.87
C ASP A 34 9.76 0.86 -5.52
N VAL A 35 9.05 0.82 -4.39
CA VAL A 35 8.28 -0.38 -3.99
C VAL A 35 7.29 -0.76 -5.10
N PHE A 36 6.76 0.25 -5.79
CA PHE A 36 5.77 0.10 -6.85
C PHE A 36 6.35 0.58 -8.16
N THR A 37 6.12 -0.18 -9.24
CA THR A 37 6.64 0.21 -10.56
C THR A 37 5.83 1.30 -11.23
N ASP A 38 4.57 1.48 -10.82
CA ASP A 38 3.62 2.45 -11.36
C ASP A 38 2.47 2.68 -10.36
N ASN A 39 1.74 3.80 -10.45
CA ASN A 39 0.61 4.07 -9.56
C ASN A 39 -0.62 3.20 -9.87
N ASN A 40 -0.67 2.66 -11.08
CA ASN A 40 -1.78 1.88 -11.59
C ASN A 40 -1.28 0.89 -12.66
N GLN A 41 -2.08 -0.14 -12.94
CA GLN A 41 -1.74 -1.21 -13.89
C GLN A 41 -0.41 -1.88 -13.52
N THR A 42 -0.16 -2.00 -12.22
CA THR A 42 1.05 -2.59 -11.64
C THR A 42 0.71 -3.81 -10.80
N TYR A 43 1.75 -4.55 -10.42
CA TYR A 43 1.67 -5.73 -9.56
C TYR A 43 2.53 -5.48 -8.33
N ALA A 44 2.01 -5.82 -7.15
CA ALA A 44 2.81 -5.85 -5.94
C ALA A 44 2.49 -7.11 -5.13
N ALA A 45 3.55 -7.73 -4.60
CA ALA A 45 3.42 -8.94 -3.80
C ALA A 45 3.09 -8.62 -2.36
N VAL A 46 2.31 -9.49 -1.74
CA VAL A 46 2.00 -9.43 -0.32
C VAL A 46 3.17 -9.92 0.53
N SER A 47 3.10 -9.63 1.81
CA SER A 47 4.14 -9.92 2.80
C SER A 47 3.81 -11.18 3.61
N ASN A 48 2.61 -11.74 3.43
CA ASN A 48 2.12 -12.93 4.13
C ASN A 48 2.99 -14.16 3.85
N ASN A 49 3.29 -14.93 4.88
CA ASN A 49 4.01 -16.21 4.78
C ASN A 49 3.30 -17.23 3.88
N ALA A 50 1.97 -17.20 3.85
CA ALA A 50 1.16 -18.10 3.03
C ALA A 50 0.84 -17.53 1.63
N GLY A 51 1.38 -16.35 1.29
CA GLY A 51 1.17 -15.73 -0.01
C GLY A 51 -0.18 -15.02 -0.16
N ALA A 52 -0.54 -14.66 -1.38
CA ALA A 52 -1.82 -14.00 -1.67
C ALA A 52 -2.97 -15.03 -1.71
N ARG A 53 -4.12 -14.73 -1.11
CA ARG A 53 -5.30 -15.61 -1.18
C ARG A 53 -5.79 -15.80 -2.60
N PHE A 54 -5.76 -14.74 -3.40
CA PHE A 54 -6.04 -14.79 -4.83
C PHE A 54 -4.76 -14.61 -5.66
N ASP A 55 -3.82 -15.56 -5.54
CA ASP A 55 -2.60 -15.62 -6.36
C ASP A 55 -2.87 -16.09 -7.80
N ILE A 56 -3.49 -15.22 -8.59
CA ILE A 56 -3.87 -15.51 -9.98
C ILE A 56 -2.64 -15.64 -10.90
N PHE A 57 -1.51 -15.04 -10.51
CA PHE A 57 -0.32 -14.94 -11.33
C PHE A 57 0.80 -15.90 -10.92
N GLY A 58 0.62 -16.65 -9.81
CA GLY A 58 1.58 -17.64 -9.33
C GLY A 58 2.84 -17.01 -8.71
N ASN A 59 2.73 -15.80 -8.18
CA ASN A 59 3.86 -15.00 -7.69
C ASN A 59 3.50 -14.12 -6.47
N ASP A 60 2.40 -14.46 -5.79
CA ASP A 60 1.89 -13.78 -4.60
C ASP A 60 1.55 -12.29 -4.81
N THR A 61 1.26 -11.89 -6.05
CA THR A 61 0.93 -10.50 -6.40
C THR A 61 -0.55 -10.24 -6.60
N TYR A 62 -0.97 -9.06 -6.18
CA TYR A 62 -2.21 -8.46 -6.61
C TYR A 62 -1.97 -7.47 -7.76
N TYR A 63 -2.87 -7.47 -8.74
CA TYR A 63 -2.90 -6.50 -9.83
C TYR A 63 -3.70 -5.26 -9.42
N PHE A 64 -3.06 -4.10 -9.41
CA PHE A 64 -3.66 -2.80 -9.14
C PHE A 64 -4.24 -2.23 -10.44
N ASN A 65 -5.55 -2.08 -10.49
CA ASN A 65 -6.35 -1.86 -11.69
C ASN A 65 -7.32 -0.67 -11.51
N PHE A 66 -6.78 0.50 -11.18
CA PHE A 66 -7.47 1.78 -11.10
C PHE A 66 -7.70 2.42 -12.48
N THR A 67 -8.43 1.75 -13.38
CA THR A 67 -8.65 2.22 -14.77
C THR A 67 -9.55 3.46 -14.91
N LYS A 68 -10.27 3.84 -13.85
CA LYS A 68 -11.17 5.00 -13.85
C LYS A 68 -10.49 6.17 -13.13
N PRO A 69 -10.29 7.34 -13.79
CA PRO A 69 -9.79 8.53 -13.11
C PRO A 69 -10.65 8.85 -11.90
N THR A 70 -10.04 9.02 -10.73
CA THR A 70 -10.69 9.23 -9.40
C THR A 70 -11.62 8.11 -8.91
N GLY A 71 -11.73 6.99 -9.65
CA GLY A 71 -12.56 5.85 -9.26
C GLY A 71 -11.95 5.05 -8.11
N GLY A 72 -12.80 4.41 -7.30
CA GLY A 72 -12.34 3.52 -6.23
C GLY A 72 -11.99 4.20 -4.91
N LEU A 73 -12.10 5.53 -4.82
CA LEU A 73 -11.72 6.34 -3.64
C LEU A 73 -12.89 6.69 -2.73
N ASN A 74 -14.02 5.98 -2.77
CA ASN A 74 -15.21 6.37 -1.99
C ASN A 74 -16.01 5.19 -1.43
N ALA A 75 -15.48 3.97 -1.57
CA ALA A 75 -16.14 2.74 -1.14
C ALA A 75 -15.55 2.22 0.18
N ILE A 76 -14.22 2.13 0.22
CA ILE A 76 -13.48 1.58 1.35
C ILE A 76 -13.11 2.70 2.31
N HIS A 77 -13.27 2.45 3.61
CA HIS A 77 -12.87 3.38 4.66
C HIS A 77 -12.21 2.64 5.81
N ILE A 78 -11.37 3.37 6.55
CA ILE A 78 -10.87 2.93 7.84
C ILE A 78 -11.66 3.63 8.95
N THR A 79 -12.14 2.86 9.93
CA THR A 79 -12.95 3.33 11.04
C THR A 79 -12.55 2.66 12.35
N ASP A 80 -12.78 3.33 13.48
CA ASP A 80 -12.61 2.79 14.83
C ASP A 80 -13.85 2.01 15.31
N SER A 81 -14.94 2.04 14.54
CA SER A 81 -16.17 1.36 14.90
C SER A 81 -16.94 0.80 13.69
N PRO A 82 -17.42 -0.45 13.76
CA PRO A 82 -18.26 -1.05 12.72
C PRO A 82 -19.64 -0.40 12.61
N SER A 83 -20.02 0.47 13.56
CA SER A 83 -21.25 1.28 13.48
C SER A 83 -21.08 2.58 12.68
N SER A 84 -19.84 2.94 12.31
CA SER A 84 -19.48 4.23 11.71
C SER A 84 -18.75 4.02 10.37
N LEU A 85 -19.50 3.58 9.35
CA LEU A 85 -18.91 3.06 8.10
C LEU A 85 -18.18 4.09 7.23
N ASN A 86 -18.41 5.39 7.40
CA ASN A 86 -17.75 6.42 6.57
C ASN A 86 -16.30 6.70 6.98
N GLY A 87 -15.83 6.10 8.09
CA GLY A 87 -14.49 6.29 8.59
C GLY A 87 -14.11 7.72 8.94
N ALA A 88 -12.86 7.88 9.32
CA ALA A 88 -12.23 9.17 9.60
C ALA A 88 -10.70 9.05 9.52
N VAL A 89 -10.02 10.17 9.62
CA VAL A 89 -8.58 10.21 9.80
C VAL A 89 -8.30 10.10 11.30
N TYR A 90 -7.68 9.00 11.71
CA TYR A 90 -7.30 8.72 13.08
C TYR A 90 -5.80 8.97 13.24
N THR A 91 -5.43 9.89 14.13
CA THR A 91 -4.04 10.20 14.46
C THR A 91 -3.75 9.91 15.92
N GLY A 92 -2.47 9.72 16.27
CA GLY A 92 -2.06 9.49 17.66
C GLY A 92 -2.57 8.18 18.26
N GLN A 93 -2.78 7.16 17.43
CA GLN A 93 -3.28 5.86 17.89
C GLN A 93 -2.17 5.11 18.63
N SER A 94 -2.57 4.30 19.62
CA SER A 94 -1.61 3.52 20.42
C SER A 94 -0.95 2.42 19.59
N ALA A 95 0.19 1.91 20.06
CA ALA A 95 0.90 0.80 19.43
C ALA A 95 0.07 -0.50 19.33
N SER A 96 -1.04 -0.61 20.06
CA SER A 96 -1.97 -1.73 19.96
C SER A 96 -3.40 -1.21 19.97
N GLY A 97 -4.25 -1.83 19.15
CA GLY A 97 -5.63 -1.41 19.05
C GLY A 97 -6.40 -2.23 18.02
N THR A 98 -7.60 -1.75 17.72
CA THR A 98 -8.50 -2.33 16.72
C THR A 98 -8.88 -1.25 15.73
N LEU A 99 -8.82 -1.57 14.45
CA LEU A 99 -9.45 -0.80 13.38
C LEU A 99 -10.38 -1.70 12.58
N TYR A 100 -11.29 -1.09 11.84
CA TYR A 100 -12.20 -1.78 10.93
C TYR A 100 -12.07 -1.20 9.54
N ILE A 101 -12.19 -2.06 8.53
CA ILE A 101 -12.22 -1.66 7.13
C ILE A 101 -13.65 -1.86 6.63
N SER A 102 -14.33 -0.74 6.41
CA SER A 102 -15.74 -0.71 6.04
C SER A 102 -15.94 -0.47 4.55
N ASP A 103 -17.07 -0.98 4.06
CA ASP A 103 -17.54 -0.80 2.69
C ASP A 103 -18.84 0.00 2.69
N THR A 104 -18.84 1.16 2.04
CA THR A 104 -20.03 1.99 1.81
C THR A 104 -20.40 2.06 0.33
N SER A 105 -19.83 1.20 -0.52
CA SER A 105 -20.17 1.15 -1.93
C SER A 105 -21.66 0.85 -2.10
N THR A 106 -22.28 1.59 -3.02
CA THR A 106 -23.68 1.39 -3.43
C THR A 106 -23.80 0.47 -4.64
N ASP A 107 -22.74 0.40 -5.43
CA ASP A 107 -22.76 -0.25 -6.74
C ASP A 107 -22.44 -1.73 -6.56
N THR A 108 -21.24 -2.04 -6.07
CA THR A 108 -20.79 -3.41 -5.82
C THR A 108 -21.35 -3.93 -4.50
N GLN A 109 -21.28 -3.14 -3.42
CA GLN A 109 -21.70 -3.48 -2.05
C GLN A 109 -20.91 -4.62 -1.38
N TYR A 110 -19.81 -5.05 -1.99
CA TYR A 110 -18.88 -6.03 -1.45
C TYR A 110 -17.53 -5.94 -2.14
N HIS A 111 -16.52 -6.47 -1.47
CA HIS A 111 -15.21 -6.78 -2.03
C HIS A 111 -14.76 -8.16 -1.57
N ASP A 112 -14.26 -8.98 -2.49
CA ASP A 112 -13.92 -10.40 -2.24
C ASP A 112 -12.73 -10.56 -1.30
N ASP A 113 -11.83 -9.57 -1.27
CA ASP A 113 -10.71 -9.49 -0.35
C ASP A 113 -10.34 -8.06 0.01
N VAL A 114 -9.68 -7.93 1.16
CA VAL A 114 -9.15 -6.67 1.69
C VAL A 114 -7.66 -6.84 1.99
N ILE A 115 -6.85 -5.91 1.50
CA ILE A 115 -5.40 -5.87 1.68
C ILE A 115 -5.09 -4.64 2.53
N LEU A 116 -4.40 -4.83 3.65
CA LEU A 116 -3.90 -3.78 4.51
C LEU A 116 -2.52 -3.31 4.00
N LEU A 117 -2.35 -2.02 3.81
CA LEU A 117 -1.04 -1.40 3.63
C LEU A 117 -0.54 -0.96 5.00
N PHE A 118 0.68 -1.35 5.35
CA PHE A 118 1.40 -0.85 6.52
C PHE A 118 2.65 -0.12 6.08
N ALA A 119 2.87 1.10 6.55
CA ALA A 119 4.01 1.91 6.18
C ALA A 119 4.70 2.57 7.38
N VAL A 120 6.03 2.65 7.32
CA VAL A 120 6.86 3.43 8.25
C VAL A 120 7.85 4.29 7.46
N PRO A 121 8.23 5.48 7.94
CA PRO A 121 9.28 6.29 7.30
C PRO A 121 10.57 5.47 7.14
N ALA A 122 11.21 5.57 5.98
CA ALA A 122 12.40 4.79 5.65
C ALA A 122 13.62 5.14 6.52
N GLU A 123 13.65 6.36 7.07
CA GLU A 123 14.69 6.84 7.99
C GLU A 123 14.42 6.44 9.46
N ALA A 124 13.25 5.86 9.76
CA ALA A 124 12.92 5.43 11.12
C ALA A 124 13.71 4.17 11.53
N SER A 125 13.86 3.95 12.84
CA SER A 125 14.51 2.75 13.36
C SER A 125 13.51 1.57 13.43
N TYR A 126 13.40 0.82 12.34
CA TYR A 126 12.45 -0.31 12.22
C TYR A 126 13.08 -1.70 12.26
N SER A 127 14.38 -1.85 12.53
CA SER A 127 15.07 -3.16 12.46
C SER A 127 14.50 -4.22 13.40
N ASN A 128 14.00 -3.81 14.57
CA ASN A 128 13.38 -4.67 15.57
C ASN A 128 11.85 -4.66 15.52
N LEU A 129 11.26 -4.04 14.49
CA LEU A 129 9.82 -3.94 14.34
C LEU A 129 9.20 -5.34 14.26
N ASN A 130 8.15 -5.54 15.07
CA ASN A 130 7.27 -6.68 15.03
C ASN A 130 5.82 -6.16 15.04
N LEU A 131 5.07 -6.47 14.00
CA LEU A 131 3.66 -6.13 13.86
C LEU A 131 2.85 -7.43 13.87
N LEU A 132 2.18 -7.71 14.99
CA LEU A 132 1.14 -8.75 15.04
C LEU A 132 -0.15 -8.19 14.44
N VAL A 133 -0.70 -8.90 13.44
CA VAL A 133 -2.02 -8.63 12.87
C VAL A 133 -2.91 -9.85 13.06
N ASN A 134 -4.07 -9.64 13.68
CA ASN A 134 -5.16 -10.60 13.68
C ASN A 134 -6.33 -10.00 12.92
N ALA A 135 -6.82 -10.69 11.90
CA ALA A 135 -7.99 -10.27 11.14
C ALA A 135 -9.16 -11.22 11.39
N SER A 136 -10.38 -10.67 11.44
CA SER A 136 -11.62 -11.43 11.43
C SER A 136 -12.61 -10.80 10.45
N GLY A 137 -13.50 -11.61 9.90
CA GLY A 137 -14.43 -11.16 8.87
C GLY A 137 -15.05 -12.30 8.07
N TYR A 138 -15.59 -11.94 6.91
CA TYR A 138 -16.32 -12.85 6.04
C TYR A 138 -15.41 -13.40 4.93
N GLN A 139 -15.34 -14.73 4.80
CA GLN A 139 -14.69 -15.41 3.68
C GLN A 139 -15.71 -16.15 2.84
N TRP A 140 -15.69 -15.94 1.53
CA TRP A 140 -16.51 -16.67 0.56
C TRP A 140 -15.72 -17.01 -0.69
N ALA A 141 -16.24 -17.93 -1.50
CA ALA A 141 -15.78 -18.12 -2.87
C ALA A 141 -16.41 -17.04 -3.76
N PRO A 142 -15.63 -16.29 -4.56
CA PRO A 142 -16.17 -15.23 -5.40
C PRO A 142 -17.29 -15.72 -6.33
N THR A 143 -18.30 -14.89 -6.54
CA THR A 143 -19.41 -15.22 -7.46
C THR A 143 -18.93 -15.20 -8.91
N GLY A 144 -19.46 -16.12 -9.71
CA GLY A 144 -19.07 -16.28 -11.11
C GLY A 144 -19.64 -15.22 -12.05
N ASP A 145 -20.58 -14.40 -11.59
CA ASP A 145 -21.27 -13.34 -12.33
C ASP A 145 -21.04 -11.93 -11.74
N GLY A 146 -20.21 -11.82 -10.71
CA GLY A 146 -19.94 -10.56 -10.01
C GLY A 146 -21.10 -10.07 -9.15
N SER A 147 -22.10 -10.93 -8.86
CA SER A 147 -23.16 -10.61 -7.90
C SER A 147 -22.65 -10.56 -6.46
N LYS A 148 -23.31 -9.76 -5.62
CA LYS A 148 -23.03 -9.73 -4.18
C LYS A 148 -23.19 -11.12 -3.56
N PRO A 149 -22.24 -11.62 -2.76
CA PRO A 149 -22.37 -12.91 -2.11
C PRO A 149 -23.57 -12.90 -1.16
N VAL A 150 -24.29 -14.03 -1.11
CA VAL A 150 -25.35 -14.24 -0.13
C VAL A 150 -24.72 -14.85 1.11
N LEU A 151 -24.49 -14.01 2.11
CA LEU A 151 -23.82 -14.40 3.34
C LEU A 151 -24.83 -14.81 4.42
N ASP A 152 -24.50 -15.91 5.12
CA ASP A 152 -25.11 -16.33 6.37
C ASP A 152 -24.04 -16.47 7.48
N GLY A 153 -24.42 -17.00 8.65
CA GLY A 153 -23.51 -17.13 9.79
C GLY A 153 -22.31 -18.05 9.56
N GLY A 154 -22.33 -18.95 8.57
CA GLY A 154 -21.25 -19.88 8.28
C GLY A 154 -20.05 -19.28 7.54
N TYR A 155 -20.18 -18.04 7.05
CA TYR A 155 -19.13 -17.33 6.31
C TYR A 155 -18.28 -16.41 7.20
N TYR A 156 -18.70 -16.15 8.43
CA TYR A 156 -17.91 -15.35 9.36
C TYR A 156 -16.87 -16.23 10.05
N HIS A 157 -15.64 -15.73 10.11
CA HIS A 157 -14.53 -16.37 10.77
C HIS A 157 -13.94 -15.42 11.81
N ASP A 158 -13.85 -15.87 13.06
CA ASP A 158 -13.23 -15.13 14.16
C ASP A 158 -11.72 -14.91 13.95
N LEU A 159 -11.10 -15.65 13.02
CA LEU A 159 -9.69 -15.52 12.68
C LEU A 159 -9.45 -15.97 11.24
N THR A 160 -9.19 -15.01 10.34
CA THR A 160 -8.82 -15.25 8.94
C THR A 160 -7.31 -15.11 8.72
N LEU A 161 -6.68 -14.24 9.50
CA LEU A 161 -5.22 -14.04 9.55
C LEU A 161 -4.78 -13.94 11.02
N SER A 162 -3.65 -14.57 11.34
CA SER A 162 -2.91 -14.34 12.59
C SER A 162 -1.43 -14.48 12.29
N GLU A 163 -0.76 -13.34 12.11
CA GLU A 163 0.63 -13.33 11.64
C GLU A 163 1.41 -12.17 12.26
N THR A 164 2.68 -12.42 12.57
CA THR A 164 3.62 -11.38 13.00
C THR A 164 4.55 -11.06 11.84
N PHE A 165 4.45 -9.83 11.35
CA PHE A 165 5.32 -9.28 10.32
C PHE A 165 6.51 -8.57 10.96
N VAL A 166 7.69 -8.78 10.40
CA VAL A 166 8.97 -8.23 10.87
C VAL A 166 9.61 -7.34 9.83
N SER A 167 10.68 -6.65 10.20
CA SER A 167 11.41 -5.75 9.30
C SER A 167 11.88 -6.39 7.98
N ALA A 168 12.09 -7.70 7.94
CA ALA A 168 12.45 -8.43 6.72
C ALA A 168 11.28 -8.60 5.73
N ASP A 169 10.04 -8.44 6.19
CA ASP A 169 8.83 -8.60 5.37
C ASP A 169 8.48 -7.33 4.60
N PHE A 170 9.19 -6.22 4.86
CA PHE A 170 9.08 -5.02 4.03
C PHE A 170 9.45 -5.34 2.59
N ARG A 171 8.69 -4.78 1.66
CA ARG A 171 9.02 -4.89 0.24
C ARG A 171 10.40 -4.28 -0.05
N PRO A 172 11.17 -4.86 -0.98
CA PRO A 172 12.42 -4.27 -1.43
C PRO A 172 12.15 -2.87 -2.00
N GLY A 173 12.93 -1.88 -1.55
CA GLY A 173 12.77 -0.50 -1.99
C GLY A 173 12.18 0.46 -0.97
N THR A 174 11.80 1.64 -1.43
CA THR A 174 11.01 2.64 -0.68
C THR A 174 10.03 3.31 -1.63
N SER A 175 8.99 3.96 -1.13
CA SER A 175 8.12 4.79 -1.97
C SER A 175 7.66 6.03 -1.23
N ALA A 176 7.47 7.14 -1.95
CA ALA A 176 6.83 8.33 -1.40
C ALA A 176 5.32 8.35 -1.62
N TRP A 177 4.79 7.41 -2.39
CA TRP A 177 3.42 7.36 -2.83
C TRP A 177 2.91 5.91 -2.78
N ARG A 178 1.60 5.72 -2.98
CA ARG A 178 1.01 4.39 -3.09
C ARG A 178 0.13 4.25 -4.33
N PRO A 179 -0.10 3.03 -4.85
CA PRO A 179 -0.96 2.81 -5.98
C PRO A 179 -2.38 3.36 -5.74
N ALA A 180 -2.90 4.09 -6.72
CA ALA A 180 -4.17 4.79 -6.68
C ALA A 180 -4.54 5.26 -8.10
N PRO A 181 -5.77 5.74 -8.36
CA PRO A 181 -6.15 6.27 -9.69
C PRO A 181 -5.47 7.61 -10.05
N LEU A 182 -4.75 8.24 -9.12
CA LEU A 182 -4.04 9.49 -9.32
C LEU A 182 -2.55 9.26 -9.11
N ASP A 183 -1.72 9.96 -9.86
CA ASP A 183 -0.27 9.93 -9.70
C ASP A 183 0.12 10.55 -8.35
N ASP A 184 1.26 10.13 -7.80
CA ASP A 184 1.81 10.64 -6.53
C ASP A 184 0.79 10.65 -5.39
N TYR A 185 -0.02 9.59 -5.28
CA TYR A 185 -1.05 9.52 -4.24
C TYR A 185 -0.40 9.29 -2.87
N PRO A 186 -0.69 10.13 -1.86
CA PRO A 186 -0.07 10.07 -0.55
C PRO A 186 -0.21 8.72 0.15
N ILE A 187 0.81 8.37 0.94
CA ILE A 187 0.74 7.31 1.93
C ILE A 187 -0.25 7.69 3.03
N TYR A 188 -0.16 8.90 3.60
CA TYR A 188 -0.99 9.32 4.73
C TYR A 188 -1.66 10.68 4.54
N TYR A 189 -2.68 10.93 5.35
CA TYR A 189 -3.44 12.18 5.31
C TYR A 189 -2.56 13.37 5.70
N GLY A 190 -2.44 14.32 4.77
CA GLY A 190 -1.67 15.54 4.98
C GLY A 190 -0.18 15.42 4.65
N GLN A 191 0.28 14.31 4.04
CA GLN A 191 1.65 14.20 3.54
C GLN A 191 1.95 15.31 2.52
N ASP A 192 3.12 15.93 2.66
CA ASP A 192 3.63 16.91 1.70
C ASP A 192 4.40 16.21 0.58
N MET A 193 3.74 16.04 -0.57
CA MET A 193 4.33 15.40 -1.75
C MET A 193 5.50 16.20 -2.35
N GLY A 194 5.71 17.47 -1.96
CA GLY A 194 6.85 18.26 -2.39
C GLY A 194 8.18 17.90 -1.70
N VAL A 195 8.12 17.17 -0.58
CA VAL A 195 9.30 16.81 0.24
C VAL A 195 9.88 15.44 -0.13
N ASN A 196 9.13 14.61 -0.88
CA ASN A 196 9.52 13.26 -1.30
C ASN A 196 9.93 12.34 -0.12
N GLU A 197 9.18 12.40 0.98
CA GLU A 197 9.36 11.51 2.13
C GLU A 197 9.21 10.03 1.73
N GLN A 198 10.21 9.21 2.01
CA GLN A 198 10.28 7.81 1.60
C GLN A 198 9.77 6.85 2.69
N PHE A 199 9.04 5.80 2.29
CA PHE A 199 8.44 4.82 3.19
C PHE A 199 8.88 3.39 2.88
N LYS A 200 9.03 2.59 3.93
CA LYS A 200 9.03 1.12 3.86
C LYS A 200 7.59 0.63 3.96
N ILE A 201 7.21 -0.29 3.07
CA ILE A 201 5.82 -0.69 2.89
C ILE A 201 5.68 -2.22 2.94
N MET A 202 4.67 -2.69 3.67
CA MET A 202 4.13 -4.04 3.60
C MET A 202 2.73 -3.97 3.00
N LEU A 203 2.43 -4.93 2.13
CA LEU A 203 1.06 -5.26 1.76
C LEU A 203 0.68 -6.56 2.46
N ILE A 204 -0.42 -6.56 3.19
CA ILE A 204 -0.85 -7.67 4.03
C ILE A 204 -2.24 -8.07 3.57
N ASP A 205 -2.35 -9.25 2.98
CA ASP A 205 -3.64 -9.86 2.68
C ASP A 205 -4.31 -10.29 3.99
N LEU A 206 -5.52 -9.78 4.24
CA LEU A 206 -6.27 -10.11 5.46
C LEU A 206 -7.06 -11.42 5.33
N TYR A 207 -7.07 -12.01 4.13
CA TYR A 207 -7.83 -13.20 3.77
C TYR A 207 -9.30 -13.06 4.08
N THR A 208 -9.89 -11.88 3.90
CA THR A 208 -11.31 -11.67 4.18
C THR A 208 -11.84 -10.53 3.33
N GLY A 209 -13.08 -10.68 2.89
CA GLY A 209 -13.78 -9.65 2.15
C GLY A 209 -14.58 -8.73 3.06
N SER A 210 -14.95 -7.57 2.51
CA SER A 210 -15.86 -6.61 3.14
C SER A 210 -17.23 -6.65 2.47
N VAL A 211 -18.30 -6.48 3.24
CA VAL A 211 -19.68 -6.42 2.71
C VAL A 211 -20.44 -5.28 3.36
N ASN A 212 -21.06 -4.43 2.54
CA ASN A 212 -21.96 -3.38 3.01
C ASN A 212 -23.30 -4.01 3.45
N GLN A 213 -23.37 -4.50 4.70
CA GLN A 213 -24.58 -5.10 5.28
C GLN A 213 -24.58 -5.04 6.81
N THR A 214 -25.28 -4.04 7.37
CA THR A 214 -25.32 -3.76 8.82
C THR A 214 -25.93 -4.86 9.70
N GLY A 215 -26.64 -5.83 9.12
CA GLY A 215 -27.18 -6.98 9.85
C GLY A 215 -26.18 -8.12 10.09
N LEU A 216 -24.98 -8.02 9.54
CA LEU A 216 -23.88 -8.97 9.73
C LEU A 216 -23.06 -8.63 10.98
N VAL A 217 -22.25 -9.59 11.44
CA VAL A 217 -21.25 -9.33 12.50
C VAL A 217 -20.34 -8.20 12.05
N ASP A 218 -20.06 -7.27 12.96
CA ASP A 218 -19.28 -6.05 12.68
C ASP A 218 -19.79 -5.28 11.45
N SER A 219 -21.10 -5.31 11.17
CA SER A 219 -21.72 -4.69 9.99
C SER A 219 -21.14 -5.15 8.64
N GLY A 220 -20.53 -6.34 8.59
CA GLY A 220 -19.83 -6.85 7.41
C GLY A 220 -18.48 -6.19 7.14
N THR A 221 -17.96 -5.41 8.09
CA THR A 221 -16.61 -4.86 8.02
C THR A 221 -15.56 -5.92 8.31
N VAL A 222 -14.33 -5.68 7.84
CA VAL A 222 -13.17 -6.47 8.24
C VAL A 222 -12.61 -5.88 9.52
N LYS A 223 -12.48 -6.68 10.58
CA LYS A 223 -11.88 -6.26 11.84
C LYS A 223 -10.40 -6.61 11.85
N VAL A 224 -9.56 -5.66 12.27
CA VAL A 224 -8.11 -5.81 12.36
C VAL A 224 -7.66 -5.41 13.76
N ASP A 225 -7.26 -6.41 14.54
CA ASP A 225 -6.57 -6.20 15.81
C ASP A 225 -5.07 -6.20 15.56
N TYR A 226 -4.37 -5.13 15.95
CA TYR A 226 -2.94 -4.98 15.73
C TYR A 226 -2.15 -4.76 17.02
N CYS A 227 -0.89 -5.18 17.02
CA CYS A 227 0.08 -4.90 18.08
C CYS A 227 1.47 -4.69 17.46
N LEU A 228 1.92 -3.44 17.48
CA LEU A 228 3.23 -2.99 17.04
C LEU A 228 4.18 -2.94 18.24
N THR A 229 5.31 -3.63 18.13
CA THR A 229 6.35 -3.69 19.16
C THR A 229 7.74 -3.57 18.52
N GLY A 230 8.74 -3.16 19.30
CA GLY A 230 10.12 -2.98 18.81
C GLY A 230 10.30 -1.87 17.77
N TYR A 231 9.32 -0.98 17.68
CA TYR A 231 9.37 0.29 16.94
C TYR A 231 9.17 1.39 17.98
N ASP A 232 10.27 1.96 18.48
CA ASP A 232 10.28 2.73 19.73
C ASP A 232 10.18 4.26 19.54
N GLU A 233 10.23 4.74 18.30
CA GLU A 233 10.11 6.15 17.95
C GLU A 233 9.56 6.30 16.54
N GLY A 234 8.54 7.15 16.37
CA GLY A 234 8.03 7.55 15.07
C GLY A 234 6.54 7.30 14.87
N VAL A 235 6.13 7.31 13.61
CA VAL A 235 4.75 7.15 13.19
C VAL A 235 4.67 6.00 12.20
N ALA A 236 3.68 5.14 12.38
CA ALA A 236 3.35 4.10 11.43
C ALA A 236 1.93 4.29 10.91
N TYR A 237 1.69 3.92 9.66
CA TYR A 237 0.45 4.21 8.94
C TYR A 237 -0.20 2.92 8.47
N PHE A 238 -1.52 2.84 8.64
CA PHE A 238 -2.35 1.85 7.95
C PHE A 238 -3.28 2.49 6.95
N ASP A 239 -3.38 1.82 5.82
CA ASP A 239 -4.34 2.05 4.75
C ASP A 239 -4.88 0.73 4.22
N ALA A 240 -5.87 0.79 3.33
CA ALA A 240 -6.54 -0.39 2.83
C ALA A 240 -6.73 -0.32 1.31
N TYR A 241 -6.68 -1.50 0.71
CA TYR A 241 -7.09 -1.80 -0.65
C TYR A 241 -8.18 -2.86 -0.60
N ALA A 242 -9.00 -2.88 -1.64
CA ALA A 242 -9.97 -3.96 -1.81
C ALA A 242 -9.94 -4.53 -3.22
N TRP A 243 -10.08 -5.85 -3.28
CA TRP A 243 -9.95 -6.65 -4.49
C TRP A 243 -11.28 -7.33 -4.81
N ASN A 244 -11.62 -7.39 -6.10
CA ASN A 244 -12.72 -8.20 -6.59
C ASN A 244 -12.27 -9.14 -7.69
N ASN A 245 -12.85 -10.34 -7.69
CA ASN A 245 -12.70 -11.30 -8.76
C ASN A 245 -13.39 -10.81 -10.04
N GLN A 246 -14.57 -10.22 -9.88
CA GLN A 246 -15.36 -9.68 -10.98
C GLN A 246 -15.96 -8.34 -10.59
N SER A 247 -15.78 -7.36 -11.47
CA SER A 247 -16.35 -6.03 -11.31
C SER A 247 -16.46 -5.33 -12.66
N ALA A 248 -17.15 -4.18 -12.68
CA ALA A 248 -17.17 -3.31 -13.86
C ALA A 248 -15.78 -2.74 -14.25
N GLN A 249 -14.76 -2.89 -13.39
CA GLN A 249 -13.37 -2.49 -13.64
C GLN A 249 -12.48 -3.70 -13.96
N ALA A 250 -13.07 -4.87 -14.22
CA ALA A 250 -12.42 -6.17 -14.32
C ALA A 250 -11.88 -6.68 -12.97
N GLN A 251 -11.11 -7.76 -13.03
CA GLN A 251 -10.49 -8.40 -11.87
C GLN A 251 -9.31 -7.55 -11.37
N GLY A 252 -9.12 -7.44 -10.06
CA GLY A 252 -8.01 -6.70 -9.47
C GLY A 252 -8.38 -5.84 -8.27
N ILE A 253 -7.36 -5.16 -7.73
CA ILE A 253 -7.51 -4.09 -6.76
C ILE A 253 -7.94 -2.83 -7.50
N SER A 254 -9.16 -2.37 -7.29
CA SER A 254 -9.67 -1.13 -7.91
C SER A 254 -10.24 -0.14 -6.90
N TRP A 255 -10.08 -0.42 -5.59
CA TRP A 255 -10.55 0.43 -4.50
C TRP A 255 -9.48 0.60 -3.43
N THR A 256 -9.44 1.78 -2.83
CA THR A 256 -8.63 2.12 -1.65
C THR A 256 -9.34 3.17 -0.82
N ASN A 257 -9.00 3.27 0.46
CA ASN A 257 -9.45 4.40 1.27
C ASN A 257 -8.93 5.73 0.70
N ARG A 258 -9.77 6.75 0.79
CA ARG A 258 -9.38 8.11 0.38
C ARG A 258 -8.47 8.73 1.42
N ILE A 259 -7.44 9.44 0.97
CA ILE A 259 -6.51 10.19 1.83
C ILE A 259 -6.46 11.69 1.48
N ILE A 260 -7.05 12.09 0.35
CA ILE A 260 -7.12 13.50 -0.06
C ILE A 260 -8.57 14.00 0.00
N GLY A 261 -8.78 15.11 0.71
CA GLY A 261 -10.04 15.85 0.69
C GLY A 261 -11.16 15.24 1.56
N THR A 262 -12.41 15.57 1.22
CA THR A 262 -13.58 15.13 2.00
C THR A 262 -13.84 13.63 1.85
N GLY A 263 -14.16 12.98 2.98
CA GLY A 263 -14.31 11.53 3.07
C GLY A 263 -12.99 10.79 3.19
N SER A 264 -11.91 11.48 3.58
CA SER A 264 -10.64 10.81 3.85
C SER A 264 -10.72 9.97 5.12
N SER A 265 -10.12 8.80 5.08
CA SER A 265 -9.94 7.94 6.24
C SER A 265 -8.55 7.30 6.21
N GLY A 266 -7.96 7.05 7.37
CA GLY A 266 -6.61 6.53 7.51
C GLY A 266 -6.25 6.40 8.98
N TRP A 267 -5.20 5.64 9.30
CA TRP A 267 -4.86 5.33 10.68
C TRP A 267 -3.37 5.51 10.94
N ALA A 268 -3.03 6.45 11.82
CA ALA A 268 -1.65 6.73 12.21
C ALA A 268 -1.41 6.36 13.67
N ILE A 269 -0.53 5.38 13.88
CA ILE A 269 0.02 4.99 15.18
C ILE A 269 1.15 5.97 15.53
N SER A 270 1.16 6.49 16.76
CA SER A 270 2.25 7.31 17.26
C SER A 270 2.87 6.63 18.48
N ILE A 271 4.19 6.45 18.44
CA ILE A 271 5.00 5.89 19.53
C ILE A 271 5.72 7.02 20.26
#